data_AF-A0A525J874-F1
#
_entry.id   AF-A0A525J874-F1
#
_cell.length_a   1.000
_cell.length_b   1.000
_cell.length_c   1.000
_cell.angle_alpha   90.00
_cell.angle_beta   90.00
_cell.angle_gamma   90.00
#
_symmetry.space_group_name_H-M   'P 1'
#
loop_
_entity.id
_entity.type
_entity.pdbx_description
1 polymer ?
#
loop_
_entity_poly.entity_id
_entity_poly.type
_entity_poly.pdbx_seq_one_letter_code
_entity_poly.pdbx_strand_id
1 'polypeptide(L)'
;MTALTATVALQISETPAVAFTFNLTPDAIAEAMAAPTGFLDSLKRSFDLELKRALKGAALPYWFVIDVEHGRLHIHGAFLSPAINLPVLRKIRDAMKVAWGEWQGPGKHKQLRFKQLYSDDWATYCLRNQRAVAKIIGPRTFTINQSLRRDAEWVYAEIRRIMREGVYA
;
A
#
# COMPACT_ATOMS: atom_id res chain seq x y z
N MET A 1 -10.34 -6.91 -7.72
CA MET A 1 -10.07 -6.41 -6.37
C MET A 1 -9.67 -4.95 -6.46
N THR A 2 -10.24 -4.06 -5.63
CA THR A 2 -9.95 -2.61 -5.64
C THR A 2 -9.25 -2.16 -4.35
N ALA A 3 -8.64 -0.98 -4.35
CA ALA A 3 -8.08 -0.39 -3.12
C ALA A 3 -9.17 -0.10 -2.08
N LEU A 4 -10.40 0.22 -2.52
CA LEU A 4 -11.55 0.45 -1.64
C LEU A 4 -11.90 -0.83 -0.88
N THR A 5 -12.16 -1.92 -1.59
CA THR A 5 -12.45 -3.24 -0.97
C THR A 5 -11.31 -3.73 -0.08
N ALA A 6 -10.06 -3.48 -0.47
CA ALA A 6 -8.90 -3.78 0.35
C ALA A 6 -8.86 -2.95 1.65
N THR A 7 -9.25 -1.67 1.57
CA THR A 7 -9.29 -0.76 2.71
C THR A 7 -10.40 -1.14 3.68
N VAL A 8 -11.60 -1.44 3.18
CA VAL A 8 -12.70 -1.96 4.00
C VAL A 8 -12.27 -3.23 4.72
N ALA A 9 -11.61 -4.17 4.02
CA ALA A 9 -11.10 -5.40 4.63
C ALA A 9 -10.09 -5.14 5.77
N LEU A 10 -9.24 -4.11 5.62
CA LEU A 10 -8.35 -3.69 6.72
C LEU A 10 -9.13 -3.09 7.89
N GLN A 11 -10.17 -2.31 7.64
CA GLN A 11 -10.91 -1.59 8.67
C GLN A 11 -11.87 -2.44 9.48
N ILE A 12 -12.36 -3.56 8.93
CA ILE A 12 -13.20 -4.51 9.69
C ILE A 12 -12.40 -5.43 10.62
N SER A 13 -11.07 -5.43 10.49
CA SER A 13 -10.18 -6.21 11.36
C SER A 13 -10.20 -5.65 12.78
N GLU A 14 -10.12 -6.51 13.79
CA GLU A 14 -9.90 -6.09 15.18
C GLU A 14 -8.56 -5.37 15.37
N THR A 15 -7.59 -5.63 14.48
CA THR A 15 -6.31 -4.94 14.45
C THR A 15 -6.45 -3.60 13.72
N PRO A 16 -6.00 -2.47 14.30
CA PRO A 16 -6.03 -1.19 13.62
C PRO A 16 -5.29 -1.18 12.28
N ALA A 17 -5.79 -0.37 11.35
CA ALA A 17 -5.15 -0.12 10.07
C ALA A 17 -4.31 1.18 10.12
N VAL A 18 -3.16 1.14 9.44
CA VAL A 18 -2.23 2.26 9.31
C VAL A 18 -2.11 2.64 7.85
N ALA A 19 -2.44 3.89 7.54
CA ALA A 19 -2.20 4.51 6.24
C ALA A 19 -0.75 5.00 6.15
N PHE A 20 -0.18 4.96 4.95
CA PHE A 20 1.17 5.48 4.71
C PHE A 20 1.33 6.22 3.39
N THR A 21 2.25 7.18 3.39
CA THR A 21 2.79 7.81 2.20
C THR A 21 4.30 7.66 2.21
N PHE A 22 4.88 7.20 1.10
CA PHE A 22 6.31 7.06 0.92
C PHE A 22 6.78 7.75 -0.36
N ASN A 23 7.62 8.78 -0.26
CA ASN A 23 8.23 9.43 -1.41
C ASN A 23 9.37 8.57 -1.95
N LEU A 24 9.29 8.17 -3.22
CA LEU A 24 10.31 7.34 -3.85
C LEU A 24 11.61 8.14 -4.07
N THR A 25 12.73 7.44 -4.01
CA THR A 25 14.01 8.01 -4.43
C THR A 25 14.13 8.00 -5.96
N PRO A 26 14.91 8.91 -6.57
CA PRO A 26 15.21 8.84 -8.00
C PRO A 26 15.77 7.48 -8.42
N ASP A 27 16.65 6.90 -7.61
CA ASP A 27 17.25 5.59 -7.87
C ASP A 27 16.21 4.48 -7.85
N ALA A 28 15.32 4.45 -6.84
CA ALA A 28 14.24 3.47 -6.77
C ALA A 28 13.26 3.59 -7.94
N ILE A 29 13.02 4.82 -8.43
CA ILE A 29 12.22 5.05 -9.64
C ILE A 29 12.96 4.48 -10.87
N ALA A 30 14.24 4.81 -11.05
CA ALA A 30 15.03 4.35 -12.18
C ALA A 30 15.12 2.81 -12.23
N GLU A 31 15.42 2.18 -11.09
CA GLU A 31 15.47 0.73 -10.96
C GLU A 31 14.12 0.07 -11.26
N ALA A 32 13.02 0.62 -10.74
CA ALA A 32 11.69 0.10 -11.01
C ALA A 32 11.28 0.27 -12.49
N MET A 33 11.63 1.40 -13.12
CA MET A 33 11.36 1.64 -14.55
C MET A 33 12.15 0.68 -15.45
N ALA A 34 13.38 0.33 -15.07
CA ALA A 34 14.23 -0.59 -15.81
C ALA A 34 13.85 -2.08 -15.60
N ALA A 35 12.99 -2.39 -14.61
CA ALA A 35 12.68 -3.75 -14.25
C ALA A 35 11.82 -4.46 -15.31
N PRO A 36 12.22 -5.64 -15.83
CA PRO A 36 11.45 -6.39 -16.83
C PRO A 36 10.07 -6.85 -16.33
N THR A 37 9.89 -6.99 -15.02
CA THR A 37 8.62 -7.34 -14.39
C THR A 37 7.61 -6.18 -14.40
N GLY A 38 8.05 -4.97 -14.76
CA GLY A 38 7.29 -3.75 -14.65
C GLY A 38 7.47 -3.04 -13.31
N PHE A 39 7.20 -1.73 -13.33
CA PHE A 39 7.45 -0.79 -12.23
C PHE A 39 6.85 -1.24 -10.90
N LEU A 40 5.54 -1.47 -10.89
CA LEU A 40 4.81 -1.79 -9.67
C LEU A 40 5.20 -3.15 -9.09
N ASP A 41 5.38 -4.15 -9.95
CA ASP A 41 5.72 -5.51 -9.50
C ASP A 41 7.16 -5.59 -8.97
N SER A 42 8.08 -4.78 -9.51
CA SER A 42 9.43 -4.64 -8.97
C SER A 42 9.41 -4.11 -7.52
N LEU A 43 8.72 -2.96 -7.30
CA LEU A 43 8.59 -2.36 -5.97
C LEU A 43 7.86 -3.28 -4.98
N LYS A 44 6.84 -4.01 -5.45
CA LYS A 44 6.11 -4.95 -4.61
C LYS A 44 6.99 -6.12 -4.18
N ARG A 45 7.78 -6.67 -5.12
CA ARG A 45 8.66 -7.81 -4.87
C ARG A 45 9.79 -7.45 -3.89
N SER A 46 10.40 -6.28 -4.03
CA SER A 46 11.41 -5.81 -3.06
C SER A 46 10.81 -5.64 -1.68
N PHE A 47 9.62 -5.03 -1.59
CA PHE A 47 8.93 -4.84 -0.32
C PHE A 47 8.51 -6.15 0.36
N ASP A 48 7.96 -7.11 -0.40
CA ASP A 48 7.61 -8.44 0.13
C ASP A 48 8.83 -9.16 0.70
N LEU A 49 9.98 -9.07 0.03
CA LEU A 49 11.22 -9.67 0.48
C LEU A 49 11.68 -9.06 1.82
N GLU A 50 11.70 -7.73 1.92
CA GLU A 50 12.15 -7.04 3.12
C GLU A 50 11.16 -7.19 4.29
N LEU A 51 9.85 -7.20 4.03
CA LEU A 51 8.86 -7.53 5.05
C LEU A 51 9.04 -8.93 5.60
N LYS A 52 9.24 -9.93 4.74
CA LYS A 52 9.47 -11.32 5.17
C LYS A 52 10.67 -11.42 6.10
N ARG A 53 11.76 -10.71 5.79
CA ARG A 53 12.98 -10.64 6.63
C ARG A 53 12.70 -9.93 7.95
N ALA A 54 12.13 -8.73 7.91
CA ALA A 54 11.89 -7.89 9.08
C ALA A 54 10.89 -8.51 10.08
N LEU A 55 9.89 -9.21 9.57
CA LEU A 55 8.81 -9.81 10.37
C LEU A 55 9.01 -11.31 10.65
N LYS A 56 10.19 -11.86 10.35
CA LYS A 56 10.52 -13.28 10.57
C LYS A 56 9.48 -14.23 9.97
N GLY A 57 9.00 -13.91 8.76
CA GLY A 57 8.00 -14.70 8.04
C GLY A 57 6.55 -14.43 8.43
N ALA A 58 6.26 -13.61 9.44
CA ALA A 58 4.88 -13.21 9.73
C ALA A 58 4.30 -12.39 8.56
N ALA A 59 3.07 -12.71 8.18
CA ALA A 59 2.38 -12.01 7.11
C ALA A 59 1.87 -10.65 7.58
N LEU A 60 2.08 -9.61 6.76
CA LEU A 60 1.52 -8.27 6.97
C LEU A 60 0.49 -8.00 5.88
N PRO A 61 -0.83 -8.01 6.15
CA PRO A 61 -1.83 -7.63 5.17
C PRO A 61 -1.65 -6.16 4.75
N TYR A 62 -1.45 -5.92 3.45
CA TYR A 62 -1.24 -4.57 2.92
C TYR A 62 -1.71 -4.42 1.47
N TRP A 63 -1.97 -3.17 1.09
CA TRP A 63 -2.08 -2.73 -0.29
C TRP A 63 -1.32 -1.43 -0.49
N PHE A 64 -0.92 -1.15 -1.73
CA PHE A 64 -0.41 0.17 -2.11
C PHE A 64 -0.68 0.52 -3.57
N VAL A 65 -0.62 1.81 -3.86
CA VAL A 65 -0.70 2.40 -5.20
C VAL A 65 0.47 3.34 -5.44
N ILE A 66 0.77 3.58 -6.70
CA ILE A 66 1.62 4.69 -7.10
C ILE A 66 0.73 5.92 -7.34
N ASP A 67 1.18 7.05 -6.85
CA ASP A 67 0.60 8.37 -7.08
C ASP A 67 1.69 9.31 -7.62
N VAL A 68 1.26 10.43 -8.20
CA VAL A 68 2.14 11.47 -8.73
C VAL A 68 1.68 12.83 -8.24
N GLU A 69 2.60 13.60 -7.66
CA GLU A 69 2.34 14.96 -7.20
C GLU A 69 3.55 15.85 -7.53
N HIS A 70 3.31 16.97 -8.21
CA HIS A 70 4.36 17.88 -8.70
C HIS A 70 5.48 17.15 -9.46
N GLY A 71 5.12 16.18 -10.31
CA GLY A 71 6.05 15.39 -11.11
C GLY A 71 6.85 14.33 -10.34
N ARG A 72 6.62 14.18 -9.03
CA ARG A 72 7.30 13.18 -8.19
C ARG A 72 6.39 11.99 -7.93
N LEU A 73 6.94 10.80 -8.08
CA LEU A 73 6.25 9.55 -7.75
C LEU A 73 6.37 9.24 -6.27
N HIS A 74 5.25 8.86 -5.68
CA HIS A 74 5.18 8.39 -4.30
C HIS A 74 4.23 7.22 -4.19
N ILE A 75 4.41 6.43 -3.14
CA ILE A 75 3.56 5.31 -2.80
C ILE A 75 2.56 5.77 -1.77
N HIS A 76 1.28 5.51 -2.00
CA HIS A 76 0.27 5.53 -0.95
C HIS A 76 -0.21 4.13 -0.67
N GLY A 77 -0.51 3.81 0.58
CA GLY A 77 -1.07 2.51 0.90
C GLY A 77 -1.59 2.42 2.31
N ALA A 78 -1.96 1.20 2.69
CA ALA A 78 -2.32 0.87 4.06
C ALA A 78 -1.95 -0.57 4.39
N PHE A 79 -1.78 -0.84 5.69
CA PHE A 79 -1.54 -2.17 6.23
C PHE A 79 -2.15 -2.33 7.63
N LEU A 80 -2.35 -3.58 8.07
CA LEU A 80 -2.72 -3.86 9.46
C LEU A 80 -1.50 -3.72 10.37
N SER A 81 -1.63 -2.96 11.45
CA SER A 81 -0.62 -2.95 12.51
C SER A 81 -1.26 -2.64 13.86
N PRO A 82 -0.93 -3.38 14.91
CA PRO A 82 -1.56 -3.24 16.22
C PRO A 82 -1.40 -1.84 16.84
N ALA A 83 -0.39 -1.06 16.44
CA ALA A 83 -0.33 0.38 16.75
C ALA A 83 0.75 1.13 15.95
N ILE A 84 0.62 2.46 15.95
CA ILE A 84 1.51 3.41 15.25
C ILE A 84 2.82 3.70 16.01
N ASN A 85 2.93 3.28 17.27
CA ASN A 85 4.10 3.57 18.10
C ASN A 85 4.84 2.32 18.58
N LEU A 86 4.59 1.17 17.95
CA LEU A 86 5.17 -0.10 18.36
C LEU A 86 6.48 -0.43 17.60
N PRO A 87 7.35 -1.27 18.18
CA PRO A 87 8.56 -1.76 17.52
C PRO A 87 8.33 -2.37 16.13
N VAL A 88 7.14 -2.92 15.87
CA VAL A 88 6.75 -3.44 14.55
C VAL A 88 6.73 -2.34 13.49
N LEU A 89 6.28 -1.13 13.81
CA LEU A 89 6.23 -0.04 12.84
C LEU A 89 7.64 0.44 12.47
N ARG A 90 8.59 0.39 13.41
CA ARG A 90 9.99 0.66 13.13
C ARG A 90 10.56 -0.36 12.14
N LYS A 91 10.26 -1.65 12.33
CA LYS A 91 10.66 -2.71 11.39
C LYS A 91 10.06 -2.50 10.00
N ILE A 92 8.79 -2.12 9.92
CA ILE A 92 8.12 -1.83 8.63
C ILE A 92 8.76 -0.61 7.96
N ARG A 93 9.03 0.47 8.71
CA ARG A 93 9.75 1.64 8.20
C ARG A 93 11.10 1.26 7.62
N ASP A 94 11.88 0.48 8.34
CA ASP A 94 13.22 0.08 7.93
C ASP A 94 13.13 -0.81 6.68
N ALA A 95 12.17 -1.73 6.63
CA ALA A 95 11.89 -2.54 5.44
C ALA A 95 11.51 -1.69 4.22
N MET A 96 10.66 -0.66 4.38
CA MET A 96 10.31 0.27 3.29
C MET A 96 11.53 1.02 2.76
N LYS A 97 12.42 1.46 3.65
CA LYS A 97 13.65 2.19 3.27
C LYS A 97 14.67 1.30 2.56
N VAL A 98 14.78 0.03 2.95
CA VAL A 98 15.63 -0.93 2.25
C VAL A 98 15.02 -1.28 0.89
N ALA A 99 13.70 -1.49 0.84
CA ALA A 99 13.00 -1.90 -0.39
C ALA A 99 12.92 -0.81 -1.46
N TRP A 100 12.80 0.46 -1.05
CA TRP A 100 12.50 1.60 -1.92
C TRP A 100 13.48 2.77 -1.79
N GLY A 101 14.62 2.52 -1.14
CA GLY A 101 15.69 3.50 -0.92
C GLY A 101 15.42 4.47 0.23
N GLU A 102 16.49 5.10 0.73
CA GLU A 102 16.41 6.12 1.78
C GLU A 102 16.93 7.47 1.25
N TRP A 103 16.13 8.53 1.38
CA TRP A 103 16.60 9.88 1.09
C TRP A 103 17.70 10.30 2.07
N GLN A 104 18.74 10.94 1.52
CA GLN A 104 19.79 11.56 2.29
C GLN A 104 19.63 13.09 2.31
N GLY A 105 20.06 13.72 3.40
CA GLY A 105 20.05 15.19 3.51
C GLY A 105 18.68 15.83 3.76
N PRO A 106 18.48 17.09 3.34
CA PRO A 106 17.26 17.85 3.59
C PRO A 106 16.00 17.16 3.09
N GLY A 107 14.95 17.11 3.92
CA GLY A 107 13.67 16.49 3.56
C GLY A 107 13.57 14.98 3.83
N LYS A 108 14.64 14.32 4.30
CA LYS A 108 14.60 12.90 4.76
C LYS A 108 13.43 12.58 5.69
N HIS A 109 13.12 13.48 6.62
CA HIS A 109 12.00 13.32 7.56
C HIS A 109 10.61 13.35 6.89
N LYS A 110 10.51 13.85 5.66
CA LYS A 110 9.28 13.88 4.86
C LYS A 110 9.14 12.65 3.96
N GLN A 111 10.16 11.78 3.89
CA GLN A 111 10.14 10.64 2.98
C GLN A 111 8.99 9.69 3.29
N LEU A 112 8.75 9.40 4.57
CA LEU A 112 7.72 8.45 5.01
C LEU A 112 6.84 9.07 6.09
N ARG A 113 5.52 8.95 5.90
CA ARG A 113 4.52 9.35 6.89
C ARG A 113 3.59 8.19 7.15
N PHE A 114 3.36 7.88 8.41
CA PHE A 114 2.30 6.99 8.87
C PHE A 114 1.17 7.80 9.50
N LYS A 115 -0.06 7.30 9.36
CA LYS A 115 -1.25 7.80 10.04
C LYS A 115 -2.19 6.65 10.37
N GLN A 116 -3.02 6.81 11.38
CA GLN A 116 -4.11 5.88 11.59
C GLN A 116 -5.12 6.02 10.45
N LEU A 117 -5.60 4.89 9.95
CA LEU A 117 -6.61 4.85 8.91
C LEU A 117 -8.00 4.87 9.57
N TYR A 118 -8.72 5.97 9.38
CA TYR A 118 -10.05 6.16 9.98
C TYR A 118 -11.21 6.08 8.99
N SER A 119 -10.95 6.24 7.70
CA SER A 119 -11.97 6.27 6.64
C SER A 119 -11.46 5.56 5.39
N ASP A 120 -12.40 4.99 4.63
CA ASP A 120 -12.19 4.41 3.31
C ASP A 120 -11.96 5.46 2.21
N ASP A 121 -12.26 6.73 2.49
CA ASP A 121 -11.89 7.89 1.67
C ASP A 121 -10.39 7.92 1.33
N TRP A 122 -9.56 7.32 2.18
CA TRP A 122 -8.14 7.16 1.91
C TRP A 122 -7.88 6.47 0.56
N ALA A 123 -8.58 5.37 0.27
CA ALA A 123 -8.42 4.67 -1.00
C ALA A 123 -8.82 5.56 -2.19
N THR A 124 -9.94 6.29 -2.06
CA THR A 124 -10.39 7.24 -3.08
C THR A 124 -9.36 8.35 -3.30
N TYR A 125 -8.83 8.92 -2.23
CA TYR A 125 -7.75 9.90 -2.27
C TYR A 125 -6.52 9.37 -3.00
N CYS A 126 -6.06 8.16 -2.67
CA CYS A 126 -4.89 7.54 -3.28
C CYS A 126 -5.07 7.25 -4.77
N LEU A 127 -6.31 7.03 -5.22
CA LEU A 127 -6.63 6.69 -6.61
C LEU A 127 -6.96 7.91 -7.49
N ARG A 128 -6.83 9.14 -7.00
CA ARG A 128 -7.24 10.33 -7.75
C ARG A 128 -6.44 10.60 -9.03
N ASN A 129 -5.16 10.24 -9.08
CA ASN A 129 -4.26 10.56 -10.21
C ASN A 129 -3.88 9.36 -11.08
N GLN A 130 -4.60 8.24 -10.99
CA GLN A 130 -4.15 6.98 -11.58
C GLN A 130 -4.03 7.03 -13.11
N ARG A 131 -4.81 7.87 -13.79
CA ARG A 131 -4.65 8.12 -15.23
C ARG A 131 -3.31 8.78 -15.57
N ALA A 132 -2.86 9.73 -14.76
CA ALA A 132 -1.57 10.40 -14.97
C ALA A 132 -0.41 9.44 -14.65
N VAL A 133 -0.52 8.70 -13.54
CA VAL A 133 0.45 7.67 -13.16
C VAL A 133 0.59 6.59 -14.24
N ALA A 134 -0.52 6.12 -14.79
CA ALA A 134 -0.50 5.07 -15.81
C ALA A 134 0.23 5.47 -17.11
N LYS A 135 0.28 6.77 -17.42
CA LYS A 135 1.09 7.29 -18.54
C LYS A 135 2.59 7.23 -18.27
N ILE A 136 3.00 7.19 -17.01
CA ILE A 136 4.40 7.18 -16.59
C ILE A 136 4.89 5.74 -16.42
N ILE A 137 4.14 4.92 -15.68
CA ILE A 137 4.61 3.59 -15.22
C ILE A 137 3.88 2.41 -15.88
N GLY A 138 2.91 2.68 -16.78
CA GLY A 138 2.05 1.67 -17.37
C GLY A 138 0.74 1.43 -16.61
N PRO A 139 -0.15 0.55 -17.13
CA PRO A 139 -1.55 0.46 -16.69
C PRO A 139 -1.76 -0.10 -15.29
N ARG A 140 -0.75 -0.78 -14.71
CA ARG A 140 -0.85 -1.39 -13.38
C ARG A 140 -0.24 -0.46 -12.34
N THR A 141 -1.11 0.17 -11.56
CA THR A 141 -0.74 1.19 -10.59
C THR A 141 -1.15 0.86 -9.15
N PHE A 142 -1.95 -0.19 -8.95
CA PHE A 142 -2.43 -0.69 -7.65
C PHE A 142 -1.99 -2.14 -7.43
N THR A 143 -1.56 -2.44 -6.21
CA THR A 143 -1.23 -3.80 -5.78
C THR A 143 -1.73 -4.08 -4.37
N ILE A 144 -1.92 -5.37 -4.11
CA ILE A 144 -2.38 -5.94 -2.85
C ILE A 144 -1.61 -7.23 -2.63
N ASN A 145 -1.21 -7.50 -1.39
CA ASN A 145 -0.53 -8.74 -1.08
C ASN A 145 -1.52 -9.91 -0.89
N GLN A 146 -1.00 -11.13 -0.93
CA GLN A 146 -1.86 -12.32 -0.96
C GLN A 146 -2.66 -12.52 0.34
N SER A 147 -2.11 -12.12 1.49
CA SER A 147 -2.84 -12.23 2.76
C SER A 147 -4.07 -11.33 2.76
N LEU A 148 -3.93 -10.06 2.39
CA LEU A 148 -5.09 -9.14 2.35
C LEU A 148 -6.07 -9.48 1.21
N ARG A 149 -5.58 -10.02 0.09
CA ARG A 149 -6.44 -10.32 -1.06
C ARG A 149 -7.57 -11.28 -0.68
N ARG A 150 -7.27 -12.34 0.07
CA ARG A 150 -8.27 -13.34 0.49
C ARG A 150 -9.35 -12.71 1.36
N ASP A 151 -8.94 -11.92 2.34
CA ASP A 151 -9.87 -11.23 3.24
C ASP A 151 -10.75 -10.26 2.45
N ALA A 152 -10.17 -9.50 1.53
CA ALA A 152 -10.92 -8.56 0.70
C ALA A 152 -11.88 -9.25 -0.28
N GLU A 153 -11.54 -10.43 -0.80
CA GLU A 153 -12.44 -11.24 -1.65
C GLU A 153 -13.65 -11.72 -0.86
N TRP A 154 -13.42 -12.18 0.38
CA TRP A 154 -14.48 -12.60 1.28
C TRP A 154 -15.41 -11.44 1.65
N VAL A 155 -14.85 -10.29 2.08
CA VAL A 155 -15.63 -9.08 2.42
C VAL A 155 -16.50 -8.62 1.26
N TYR A 156 -15.94 -8.59 0.06
CA TYR A 156 -16.69 -8.19 -1.13
C TYR A 156 -17.84 -9.15 -1.45
N ALA A 157 -17.61 -10.46 -1.31
CA ALA A 157 -18.65 -11.46 -1.51
C ALA A 157 -19.79 -11.29 -0.49
N GLU A 158 -19.45 -11.04 0.78
CA GLU A 158 -20.41 -10.89 1.87
C GLU A 158 -21.25 -9.61 1.74
N ILE A 159 -20.62 -8.47 1.43
CA ILE A 159 -21.35 -7.22 1.14
C ILE A 159 -22.32 -7.45 -0.04
N ARG A 160 -21.89 -8.11 -1.10
CA ARG A 160 -22.76 -8.41 -2.25
C ARG A 160 -23.87 -9.41 -1.92
N ARG A 161 -23.70 -10.26 -0.93
CA ARG A 161 -24.74 -11.18 -0.44
C ARG A 161 -25.80 -10.40 0.32
N ILE A 162 -25.39 -9.60 1.31
CA ILE A 162 -26.26 -8.73 2.11
C ILE A 162 -27.03 -7.75 1.22
N MET A 163 -26.37 -7.08 0.28
CA MET A 163 -27.05 -6.16 -0.64
C MET A 163 -28.08 -6.87 -1.53
N ARG A 164 -27.86 -8.13 -1.89
CA ARG A 164 -28.84 -8.89 -2.67
C ARG A 164 -30.03 -9.30 -1.81
N GLU A 165 -29.78 -9.76 -0.59
CA GLU A 165 -30.85 -10.19 0.32
C GLU A 165 -31.67 -9.01 0.86
N GLY A 166 -31.05 -7.85 1.11
CA GLY A 166 -31.72 -6.64 1.58
C GLY A 166 -32.49 -5.85 0.50
N VAL A 167 -32.33 -6.19 -0.78
CA VAL A 167 -33.11 -5.61 -1.89
C VAL A 167 -34.41 -6.40 -2.14
N TYR A 168 -34.57 -7.57 -1.50
CA TYR A 168 -35.79 -8.40 -1.58
C TYR A 168 -36.49 -8.57 -0.22
N ALA A 169 -36.23 -7.69 0.74
CA ALA A 169 -36.89 -7.64 2.05
C ALA A 169 -37.84 -6.45 2.16
#